data_AF-X2JLD3-F1
#
_entry.id   AF-X2JLD3-F1
#
_cell.length_a   1.000
_cell.length_b   1.000
_cell.length_c   1.000
_cell.angle_alpha   90.00
_cell.angle_beta   90.00
_cell.angle_gamma   90.00
#
_symmetry.space_group_name_H-M   'P 1'
#
loop_
_entity.id
_entity.type
_entity.pdbx_description
1 polymer ?
#
loop_
_entity_poly.entity_id
_entity_poly.type
_entity_poly.pdbx_seq_one_letter_code
_entity_poly.pdbx_strand_id
1 'polypeptide(L)'
;MSQKKSNISHLVIQCIDAMDGFASKEMILKAVSKATDKKFWKMGRRIDDALDTLIVDGVIRKHNDNYYLNMLEETASDSHCNSGSDSDSDSD
;
A
#
# COMPACT_ATOMS: atom_id res chain seq x y z
N MET A 1 13.62 6.64 -14.40
CA MET A 1 13.24 8.07 -14.29
C MET A 1 13.05 8.43 -12.82
N SER A 2 13.58 9.58 -12.38
CA SER A 2 13.41 10.27 -11.09
C SER A 2 13.05 9.49 -9.80
N GLN A 3 14.07 8.94 -9.14
CA GLN A 3 14.10 8.80 -7.68
C GLN A 3 14.24 10.19 -7.02
N LYS A 4 13.12 10.83 -6.61
CA LYS A 4 13.11 11.72 -5.41
C LYS A 4 11.77 12.32 -4.99
N LYS A 5 10.66 12.17 -5.73
CA LYS A 5 9.50 13.06 -5.50
C LYS A 5 8.36 12.58 -4.58
N SER A 6 8.29 11.31 -4.20
CA SER A 6 7.24 10.88 -3.24
C SER A 6 7.74 9.93 -2.16
N ASN A 7 8.77 10.34 -1.40
CA ASN A 7 9.14 9.63 -0.16
C ASN A 7 7.96 9.58 0.83
N ILE A 8 7.08 10.59 0.78
CA ILE A 8 5.87 10.66 1.60
C ILE A 8 4.80 9.66 1.16
N SER A 9 4.53 9.48 -0.13
CA SER A 9 3.49 8.54 -0.60
C SER A 9 3.86 7.10 -0.30
N HIS A 10 5.13 6.72 -0.51
CA HIS A 10 5.63 5.41 -0.09
C HIS A 10 5.49 5.19 1.42
N LEU A 11 5.83 6.21 2.21
CA LEU A 11 5.67 6.14 3.66
C LEU A 11 4.19 6.01 4.07
N VAL A 12 3.28 6.70 3.39
CA VAL A 12 1.84 6.59 3.62
C VAL A 12 1.36 5.16 3.32
N ILE A 13 1.75 4.59 2.17
CA ILE A 13 1.42 3.19 1.82
C ILE A 13 1.93 2.24 2.91
N GLN A 14 3.20 2.35 3.31
CA GLN A 14 3.79 1.51 4.37
C GLN A 14 3.07 1.67 5.72
N CYS A 15 2.63 2.89 6.05
CA CYS A 15 1.86 3.12 7.26
C CYS A 15 0.50 2.42 7.20
N ILE A 16 -0.22 2.52 6.08
CA ILE A 16 -1.53 1.87 5.90
C ILE A 16 -1.37 0.34 5.90
N ASP A 17 -0.35 -0.18 5.23
CA ASP A 17 -0.01 -1.61 5.19
C ASP A 17 0.27 -2.16 6.60
N ALA A 18 1.09 -1.45 7.39
CA ALA A 18 1.37 -1.79 8.79
C ALA A 18 0.13 -1.70 9.72
N MET A 19 -0.97 -1.12 9.25
CA MET A 19 -2.26 -1.01 9.95
C MET A 19 -3.31 -1.96 9.35
N ASP A 20 -2.89 -3.13 8.86
CA ASP A 20 -3.75 -4.14 8.23
C ASP A 20 -4.46 -3.65 6.96
N GLY A 21 -3.82 -2.75 6.22
CA GLY A 21 -4.32 -2.24 4.94
C GLY A 21 -5.43 -1.19 5.06
N PHE A 22 -5.77 -0.73 6.27
CA PHE A 22 -6.73 0.37 6.47
C PHE A 22 -6.29 1.34 7.57
N ALA A 23 -6.48 2.64 7.34
CA ALA A 23 -6.16 3.64 8.37
C ALA A 23 -6.97 4.92 8.21
N SER A 24 -7.31 5.55 9.34
CA SER A 24 -7.90 6.88 9.34
C SER A 24 -6.86 7.95 9.02
N LYS A 25 -7.30 9.11 8.52
CA LYS A 25 -6.42 10.26 8.26
C LYS A 25 -5.54 10.59 9.47
N GLU A 26 -6.11 10.57 10.67
CA GLU A 26 -5.41 10.88 11.91
C GLU A 26 -4.33 9.86 12.26
N MET A 27 -4.61 8.56 12.04
CA MET A 27 -3.63 7.50 12.24
C MET A 27 -2.47 7.62 11.24
N ILE A 28 -2.75 7.90 9.97
CA ILE A 28 -1.73 8.12 8.95
C ILE A 28 -0.87 9.33 9.32
N LEU A 29 -1.50 10.45 9.70
CA LEU A 29 -0.79 11.64 10.18
C LEU A 29 0.13 11.33 11.37
N LYS A 30 -0.32 10.50 12.31
CA LYS A 30 0.45 10.08 13.48
C LYS A 30 1.59 9.15 13.16
N ALA A 31 1.35 8.15 12.32
CA ALA A 31 2.38 7.22 11.87
C ALA A 31 3.47 7.96 11.09
N VAL A 32 3.08 8.79 10.11
CA VAL A 32 4.02 9.56 9.29
C VAL A 32 4.79 10.60 10.11
N SER A 33 4.10 11.32 11.01
CA SER A 33 4.73 12.28 11.93
C SER A 33 5.78 11.60 12.80
N LYS A 34 5.47 10.43 13.36
CA LYS A 34 6.40 9.61 14.15
C LYS A 34 7.57 9.10 13.30
N ALA A 35 7.31 8.61 12.10
CA ALA A 35 8.35 8.06 11.21
C ALA A 35 9.29 9.14 10.65
N THR A 36 8.81 10.37 10.49
CA THR A 36 9.61 11.49 9.95
C THR A 36 10.17 12.44 11.00
N ASP A 37 9.88 12.19 12.28
CA ASP A 37 10.20 13.04 13.43
C ASP A 37 9.88 14.54 13.19
N LYS A 38 8.75 14.79 12.51
CA LYS A 38 8.32 16.13 12.13
C LYS A 38 6.91 16.38 12.61
N LYS A 39 6.70 17.57 13.17
CA LYS A 39 5.39 17.98 13.70
C LYS A 39 4.30 17.86 12.64
N PHE A 40 3.24 17.11 12.99
CA PHE A 40 1.97 16.92 12.27
C PHE A 40 1.51 18.10 11.44
N TRP A 41 1.53 19.31 12.01
CA TRP A 41 0.96 20.50 11.36
C TRP A 41 1.67 20.89 10.06
N LYS A 42 2.99 20.67 9.97
CA LYS A 42 3.75 20.90 8.73
C LYS A 42 3.55 19.78 7.70
N MET A 43 3.16 18.59 8.18
CA MET A 43 2.95 17.40 7.36
C MET A 43 1.56 17.32 6.75
N GLY A 44 0.54 17.89 7.42
CA GLY A 44 -0.88 17.74 7.04
C GLY A 44 -1.13 17.96 5.55
N ARG A 45 -0.73 19.14 5.03
CA ARG A 45 -0.88 19.47 3.60
C ARG A 45 -0.17 18.49 2.67
N ARG A 46 1.06 18.07 3.01
CA ARG A 46 1.85 17.13 2.20
C ARG A 46 1.27 15.73 2.19
N ILE A 47 0.65 15.32 3.30
CA ILE A 47 -0.02 14.02 3.41
C ILE A 47 -1.34 14.07 2.66
N ASP A 48 -2.08 15.17 2.74
CA ASP A 48 -3.28 15.38 1.94
C ASP A 48 -2.97 15.29 0.44
N ASP A 49 -1.94 15.99 -0.04
CA ASP A 49 -1.49 15.90 -1.44
C ASP A 49 -1.08 14.46 -1.81
N ALA A 50 -0.41 13.75 -0.89
CA ALA A 50 0.02 12.38 -1.11
C ALA A 50 -1.15 11.39 -1.16
N LEU A 51 -2.14 11.55 -0.28
CA LEU A 51 -3.35 10.74 -0.25
C LEU A 51 -4.18 10.98 -1.51
N ASP A 52 -4.33 12.23 -1.94
CA ASP A 52 -5.01 12.58 -3.19
C ASP A 52 -4.33 11.94 -4.40
N THR A 53 -3.00 12.04 -4.48
CA THR A 53 -2.21 11.38 -5.53
C THR A 53 -2.44 9.86 -5.53
N LEU A 54 -2.40 9.21 -4.36
CA LEU A 54 -2.59 7.77 -4.23
C LEU A 54 -4.03 7.32 -4.57
N ILE A 55 -5.02 8.19 -4.37
CA ILE A 55 -6.41 7.94 -4.79
C ILE A 55 -6.52 8.05 -6.31
N VAL A 56 -5.94 9.09 -6.91
CA VAL A 56 -5.93 9.28 -8.37
C VAL A 56 -5.21 8.12 -9.07
N ASP A 57 -4.09 7.65 -8.52
CA ASP A 57 -3.34 6.51 -9.04
C ASP A 57 -4.05 5.15 -8.79
N GLY A 58 -5.16 5.13 -8.05
CA GLY A 58 -5.92 3.90 -7.74
C GLY A 58 -5.22 2.95 -6.76
N VAL A 59 -4.17 3.41 -6.08
CA VAL A 59 -3.41 2.63 -5.08
C VAL A 59 -4.21 2.50 -3.79
N ILE A 60 -4.91 3.56 -3.39
CA ILE A 60 -5.78 3.58 -2.21
C ILE A 60 -7.18 4.07 -2.57
N ARG A 61 -8.17 3.69 -1.77
CA ARG A 61 -9.52 4.23 -1.84
C ARG A 61 -9.89 4.92 -0.52
N LYS A 62 -10.64 6.01 -0.61
CA LYS A 62 -11.22 6.70 0.54
C LYS A 62 -12.66 6.25 0.76
N HIS A 63 -13.00 5.79 1.96
CA HIS A 63 -14.37 5.48 2.37
C HIS A 63 -14.58 5.90 3.83
N ASN A 64 -15.62 6.71 4.10
CA ASN A 64 -15.96 7.22 5.43
C ASN A 64 -14.75 7.79 6.20
N ASP A 65 -13.97 8.67 5.55
CA ASP A 65 -12.73 9.28 6.07
C ASP A 65 -11.59 8.32 6.46
N ASN A 66 -11.72 7.06 6.07
CA ASN A 66 -10.67 6.05 6.15
C ASN A 66 -10.09 5.77 4.77
N TYR A 67 -8.82 5.42 4.73
CA TYR A 67 -8.08 5.06 3.54
C TYR A 67 -7.77 3.57 3.58
N TYR A 68 -8.01 2.90 2.47
CA TYR A 68 -7.82 1.46 2.31
C TYR A 68 -6.87 1.23 1.15
N LEU A 69 -5.89 0.33 1.32
CA LEU A 69 -5.10 -0.14 0.18
C LEU A 69 -6.03 -0.88 -0.79
N ASN A 70 -5.87 -0.61 -2.08
CA ASN A 70 -6.61 -1.31 -3.12
C ASN A 70 -5.96 -2.67 -3.46
N MET A 71 -4.73 -2.93 -2.99
CA MET A 71 -3.89 -4.07 -3.38
C MET A 71 -4.22 -5.41 -2.70
N LEU A 72 -5.42 -5.60 -2.11
CA LEU A 72 -5.76 -6.88 -1.50
C LEU A 72 -6.18 -7.98 -2.51
N GLU A 73 -6.14 -7.70 -3.82
CA GLU A 73 -6.45 -8.68 -4.88
C GLU A 73 -5.25 -9.13 -5.73
N GLU A 74 -4.00 -8.87 -5.33
CA GLU A 74 -2.83 -9.34 -6.10
C GLU A 74 -1.93 -10.32 -5.32
N THR A 75 -2.51 -11.23 -4.52
CA THR A 75 -1.73 -12.36 -3.96
C THR A 75 -2.49 -13.68 -3.77
N ALA A 76 -3.72 -13.82 -4.29
CA ALA A 76 -4.42 -15.11 -4.28
C ALA A 76 -4.43 -15.82 -5.65
N SER A 77 -3.89 -15.23 -6.71
CA SER A 77 -3.89 -15.83 -8.06
C SER A 77 -2.50 -16.07 -8.66
N ASP A 78 -1.44 -16.07 -7.85
CA ASP A 78 -0.25 -16.87 -8.17
C ASP A 78 -0.45 -18.30 -7.64
N SER A 79 -1.59 -18.91 -8.01
CA SER A 79 -1.65 -20.36 -8.12
C SER A 79 -1.02 -20.72 -9.45
N HIS A 80 0.30 -20.57 -9.53
CA HIS A 80 1.09 -21.52 -10.30
C HIS A 80 0.87 -22.88 -9.63
N CYS A 81 -0.22 -23.55 -10.01
CA CYS A 81 -0.33 -25.00 -9.90
C CYS A 81 0.80 -25.55 -10.77
N ASN A 82 1.97 -25.67 -10.18
CA ASN A 82 3.02 -26.55 -10.64
C ASN A 82 2.50 -27.97 -10.36
N SER A 83 1.44 -28.37 -11.06
CA SER A 83 0.97 -29.74 -11.10
C SER A 83 2.02 -30.50 -11.88
N GLY A 84 3.01 -31.02 -11.15
CA GLY A 84 3.85 -32.09 -11.61
C GLY A 84 2.95 -33.17 -12.18
N SER A 85 2.93 -33.27 -13.50
CA SER A 85 2.54 -34.51 -14.15
C SER A 85 3.86 -35.23 -14.37
N ASP A 86 4.33 -35.87 -13.31
CA ASP A 86 5.19 -37.04 -13.42
C ASP A 86 4.44 -38.02 -14.33
N SER A 87 4.73 -37.94 -15.62
CA SER A 87 4.26 -38.94 -16.57
C SER A 87 5.25 -40.08 -16.47
N ASP A 88 5.06 -40.91 -15.46
CA ASP A 88 5.54 -42.28 -15.44
C ASP A 88 4.98 -42.96 -16.70
N SER A 89 5.82 -43.10 -17.71
CA SER A 89 5.58 -44.03 -18.82
C SER A 89 6.54 -45.19 -18.66
N ASP A 90 6.21 -46.03 -17.67
CA ASP A 90 6.34 -47.48 -17.79
C ASP A 90 5.70 -47.93 -19.12
N SER A 91 6.43 -48.69 -19.94
CA SER A 91 5.95 -49.94 -20.56
C SER A 91 6.98 -50.51 -21.54
N ASP A 92 7.42 -51.73 -21.20
CA ASP A 92 8.07 -52.80 -21.99
C ASP A 92 9.55 -52.66 -22.41
#